data_AF-A0A183SBH2-F1
#
_entry.id   AF-A0A183SBH2-F1
#
_cell.length_a   1.000
_cell.length_b   1.000
_cell.length_c   1.000
_cell.angle_alpha   90.00
_cell.angle_beta   90.00
_cell.angle_gamma   90.00
#
_symmetry.space_group_name_H-M   'P 1'
#
loop_
_entity.id
_entity.type
_entity.pdbx_description
1 polymer ?
#
loop_
_entity_poly.entity_id
_entity_poly.type
_entity_poly.pdbx_seq_one_letter_code
_entity_poly.pdbx_strand_id
1 'polypeptide(L)'
;MARFNGLPKVHKHDSSLRPIISLRGTPTFNLANWLFRRLNCLIPYSDTMVRSAANFLERLGGLHLKADIVVVSFDVTSLFTSIPQSLAIETVGELLENRYDEGTVYEQIEGTPMGLPLSGFIAEAVLQKLETVVFTNHRPILWVRYVDDTFVVRKREMVAEFHALQNSIYPDIQFTMEAEVNSQMAFLDVLVHRKTDGSLRTTVYRNATNTRQALSYQSNHPLCHKRSCLRTLYKRVETHCSEKDDKASELHYFQRMFTSRLPS
;
A
#
# COMPACT_ATOMS: atom_id res chain seq x y z
N MET A 1 24.81 7.94 15.39
CA MET A 1 24.08 6.91 16.19
C MET A 1 22.66 6.78 15.66
N ALA A 2 22.11 5.56 15.67
CA ALA A 2 20.72 5.32 15.30
C ALA A 2 19.77 5.98 16.31
N ARG A 3 18.58 6.39 15.87
CA ARG A 3 17.54 6.98 16.74
C ARG A 3 16.21 6.25 16.55
N PHE A 4 15.60 5.83 17.65
CA PHE A 4 14.25 5.29 17.67
C PHE A 4 13.23 6.41 17.88
N ASN A 5 12.23 6.48 17.00
CA ASN A 5 11.15 7.46 17.06
C ASN A 5 9.81 6.72 17.04
N GLY A 6 8.82 7.19 17.78
CA GLY A 6 7.43 6.75 17.65
C GLY A 6 6.61 7.83 16.96
N LEU A 7 6.08 7.55 15.76
CA LEU A 7 5.12 8.45 15.12
C LEU A 7 3.69 8.04 15.49
N PRO A 8 2.87 8.92 16.08
CA PRO A 8 1.48 8.61 16.38
C PRO A 8 0.68 8.27 15.11
N LYS A 9 -0.06 7.16 15.12
CA LYS A 9 -1.02 6.81 14.06
C LYS A 9 -2.31 7.60 14.28
N VAL A 10 -2.29 8.89 13.91
CA VAL A 10 -3.41 9.84 14.07
C VAL A 10 -4.71 9.45 13.35
N HIS A 11 -4.68 8.41 12.51
CA HIS A 11 -5.83 7.88 11.78
C HIS A 11 -6.42 6.61 12.42
N LYS A 12 -5.89 6.15 13.56
CA LYS A 12 -6.43 5.02 14.35
C LYS A 12 -6.95 5.54 15.68
N HIS A 13 -8.08 5.01 16.14
CA HIS A 13 -8.77 5.47 17.35
C HIS A 13 -7.88 5.37 18.60
N ASP A 14 -7.04 4.33 18.65
CA ASP A 14 -6.19 4.00 19.79
C ASP A 14 -4.87 4.78 19.80
N SER A 15 -4.60 5.58 18.76
CA SER A 15 -3.39 6.41 18.62
C SER A 15 -2.06 5.66 18.82
N SER A 16 -2.03 4.36 18.46
CA SER A 16 -0.81 3.54 18.57
C SER A 16 0.38 4.17 17.84
N LEU A 17 1.58 3.99 18.39
CA LEU A 17 2.80 4.51 17.78
C LEU A 17 3.27 3.61 16.64
N ARG A 18 3.73 4.22 15.53
CA ARG A 18 4.52 3.57 14.49
C ARG A 18 6.00 3.72 14.86
N PRO A 19 6.70 2.64 15.23
CA PRO A 19 8.13 2.70 15.49
C PRO A 19 8.88 3.00 14.19
N ILE A 20 9.84 3.91 14.23
CA ILE A 20 10.71 4.28 13.12
C ILE A 20 12.15 4.39 13.61
N ILE A 21 13.05 3.67 12.97
CA ILE A 21 14.47 3.72 13.27
C ILE A 21 15.15 4.60 12.22
N SER A 22 15.59 5.79 12.64
CA SER A 22 16.39 6.66 11.79
C SER A 22 17.84 6.20 11.84
N LEU A 23 18.35 5.78 10.69
CA LEU A 23 19.75 5.37 10.51
C LEU A 23 20.60 6.46 9.87
N ARG A 24 20.08 7.67 9.72
CA ARG A 24 20.86 8.77 9.12
C ARG A 24 22.11 9.04 9.96
N GLY A 25 23.29 8.98 9.34
CA GLY A 25 24.57 9.17 10.02
C GLY A 25 25.05 7.94 10.80
N THR A 26 24.50 6.74 10.57
CA THR A 26 25.13 5.49 11.01
C THR A 26 26.15 5.01 9.97
N PRO A 27 27.18 4.25 10.38
CA PRO A 27 28.16 3.67 9.44
C PRO A 27 27.51 2.81 8.34
N THR A 28 26.42 2.12 8.67
CA THR A 28 25.73 1.17 7.78
C THR A 28 24.78 1.83 6.78
N PHE A 29 24.42 3.11 6.94
CA PHE A 29 23.42 3.76 6.09
C PHE A 29 23.88 3.89 4.63
N ASN A 30 25.14 4.27 4.41
CA ASN A 30 25.69 4.43 3.07
C ASN A 30 25.87 3.06 2.39
N LEU A 31 26.30 2.05 3.14
CA LEU A 31 26.38 0.68 2.64
C LEU A 31 25.00 0.17 2.22
N ALA A 32 23.97 0.37 3.03
CA ALA A 32 22.62 -0.05 2.69
C ALA A 32 22.04 0.69 1.48
N ASN A 33 22.32 1.99 1.32
CA ASN A 33 21.99 2.73 0.10
C ASN A 33 22.71 2.16 -1.13
N TRP A 34 23.99 1.85 -0.98
CA TRP A 34 24.78 1.27 -2.06
C TRP A 34 24.23 -0.11 -2.46
N LEU A 35 23.94 -0.98 -1.48
CA LEU A 35 23.32 -2.29 -1.70
C LEU A 35 21.96 -2.16 -2.38
N PHE A 36 21.08 -1.28 -1.88
CA PHE A 36 19.77 -1.04 -2.49
C PHE A 36 19.91 -0.67 -3.98
N ARG A 37 20.83 0.23 -4.34
CA ARG A 37 21.06 0.62 -5.75
C ARG A 37 21.50 -0.54 -6.63
N ARG A 38 22.20 -1.53 -6.07
CA ARG A 38 22.67 -2.73 -6.79
C ARG A 38 21.61 -3.81 -6.87
N LEU A 39 20.86 -4.01 -5.79
CA LEU A 39 19.89 -5.10 -5.66
C LEU A 39 18.53 -4.74 -6.27
N ASN A 40 18.14 -3.46 -6.30
CA ASN A 40 16.79 -3.07 -6.74
C ASN A 40 16.43 -3.47 -8.17
N CYS A 41 17.41 -3.75 -9.03
CA CYS A 41 17.16 -4.26 -10.38
C CYS A 41 16.98 -5.79 -10.45
N LEU A 42 17.05 -6.51 -9.32
CA LEU A 42 16.79 -7.95 -9.21
C LEU A 42 15.30 -8.26 -9.08
N ILE A 43 14.52 -7.37 -8.47
CA ILE A 43 13.08 -7.57 -8.34
C ILE A 43 12.43 -7.30 -9.70
N PRO A 44 11.77 -8.30 -10.31
CA PRO A 44 11.07 -8.10 -11.56
C PRO A 44 9.91 -7.13 -11.39
N TYR A 45 9.45 -6.56 -12.50
CA TYR A 45 8.19 -5.84 -12.48
C TYR A 45 7.07 -6.81 -12.11
N SER A 46 6.31 -6.46 -11.07
CA SER A 46 5.16 -7.24 -10.63
C SER A 46 3.89 -6.69 -11.30
N ASP A 47 3.16 -7.57 -11.99
CA ASP A 47 1.85 -7.24 -12.57
C ASP A 47 0.76 -7.03 -11.52
N THR A 48 1.00 -7.52 -10.30
CA THR A 48 0.12 -7.39 -9.14
C THR A 48 0.32 -6.08 -8.40
N MET A 49 1.50 -5.48 -8.48
CA MET A 49 1.82 -4.24 -7.77
C MET A 49 1.24 -3.02 -8.49
N VAL A 50 0.57 -2.16 -7.73
CA VAL A 50 0.23 -0.80 -8.17
C VAL A 50 1.06 0.23 -7.44
N ARG A 51 1.36 1.34 -8.11
CA ARG A 51 2.22 2.42 -7.56
C ARG A 51 1.44 3.67 -7.17
N SER A 52 0.16 3.73 -7.52
CA SER A 52 -0.70 4.87 -7.24
C SER A 52 -2.17 4.48 -7.35
N ALA A 53 -3.05 5.32 -6.78
CA ALA A 53 -4.49 5.22 -6.99
C ALA A 53 -4.88 5.26 -8.48
N ALA A 54 -4.16 6.03 -9.31
CA ALA A 54 -4.44 6.08 -10.75
C ALA A 54 -4.20 4.71 -11.42
N ASN A 55 -3.09 4.06 -11.10
CA ASN A 55 -2.80 2.73 -11.62
C ASN A 55 -3.75 1.66 -11.07
N PHE A 56 -4.20 1.79 -9.83
CA PHE A 56 -5.29 0.96 -9.28
C PHE A 56 -6.59 1.13 -10.07
N LEU A 57 -7.00 2.36 -10.37
CA LEU A 57 -8.23 2.64 -11.13
C LEU A 57 -8.18 2.06 -12.54
N GLU A 58 -7.01 2.07 -13.19
CA GLU A 58 -6.81 1.39 -14.47
C GLU A 58 -7.08 -0.12 -14.36
N ARG A 59 -6.63 -0.76 -13.27
CA ARG A 59 -6.87 -2.20 -13.00
C ARG A 59 -8.34 -2.52 -12.72
N LEU A 60 -9.12 -1.56 -12.22
CA LEU A 60 -10.56 -1.71 -12.02
C LEU A 60 -11.37 -1.54 -13.32
N GLY A 61 -10.79 -0.92 -14.35
CA GLY A 61 -11.46 -0.59 -15.59
C GLY A 61 -12.11 -1.81 -16.25
N GLY A 62 -13.40 -1.70 -16.56
CA GLY A 62 -14.16 -2.74 -17.27
C GLY A 62 -14.62 -3.94 -16.43
N LEU A 63 -14.28 -4.00 -15.14
CA LEU A 63 -14.73 -5.08 -14.27
C LEU A 63 -16.24 -5.03 -14.01
N HIS A 64 -16.86 -6.20 -14.13
CA HIS A 64 -18.26 -6.43 -13.79
C HIS A 64 -18.34 -7.58 -12.79
N LEU A 65 -18.80 -7.29 -11.57
CA LEU A 65 -18.85 -8.24 -10.48
C LEU A 65 -20.22 -8.94 -10.41
N LYS A 66 -20.22 -10.27 -10.47
CA LYS A 66 -21.40 -11.14 -10.27
C LYS A 66 -21.71 -11.38 -8.80
N ALA A 67 -22.96 -11.67 -8.44
CA ALA A 67 -23.43 -11.69 -7.04
C ALA A 67 -22.65 -12.64 -6.10
N ASP A 68 -22.06 -13.71 -6.64
CA ASP A 68 -21.21 -14.69 -5.95
C ASP A 68 -19.76 -14.21 -5.72
N ILE A 69 -19.37 -13.12 -6.40
CA ILE A 69 -18.08 -12.46 -6.24
C ILE A 69 -18.17 -11.39 -5.16
N VAL A 70 -17.12 -11.30 -4.34
CA VAL A 70 -16.94 -10.32 -3.28
C VAL A 70 -15.58 -9.65 -3.43
N VAL A 71 -15.52 -8.39 -3.01
CA VAL A 71 -14.27 -7.64 -2.85
C VAL A 71 -13.82 -7.75 -1.40
N VAL A 72 -12.54 -8.07 -1.20
CA VAL A 72 -11.91 -8.09 0.13
C VAL A 72 -10.59 -7.32 0.07
N SER A 73 -10.25 -6.64 1.15
CA SER A 73 -8.92 -6.09 1.37
C SER A 73 -8.17 -6.97 2.36
N PHE A 74 -6.88 -7.12 2.12
CA PHE A 74 -5.95 -7.72 3.05
C PHE A 74 -4.86 -6.72 3.42
N ASP A 75 -4.47 -6.68 4.68
CA ASP A 75 -3.35 -5.88 5.18
C ASP A 75 -2.36 -6.78 5.93
N VAL A 76 -1.07 -6.65 5.62
CA VAL A 76 -0.03 -7.42 6.30
C VAL A 76 0.28 -6.79 7.64
N THR A 77 0.06 -7.57 8.71
CA THR A 77 0.26 -7.12 10.08
C THR A 77 1.72 -6.82 10.35
N SER A 78 2.05 -5.53 10.45
CA SER A 78 3.41 -5.07 10.80
C SER A 78 4.50 -5.59 9.83
N LEU A 79 4.22 -5.54 8.52
CA LEU A 79 5.03 -6.07 7.42
C LEU A 79 6.55 -6.07 7.66
N PHE A 80 7.15 -4.91 7.89
CA PHE A 80 8.61 -4.82 7.99
C PHE A 80 9.21 -5.54 9.20
N THR A 81 8.48 -5.57 10.32
CA THR A 81 8.93 -6.25 11.53
C THR A 81 8.53 -7.73 11.55
N SER A 82 7.59 -8.13 10.70
CA SER A 82 7.06 -9.49 10.64
C SER A 82 7.85 -10.40 9.68
N ILE A 83 8.69 -9.84 8.80
CA ILE A 83 9.52 -10.62 7.88
C ILE A 83 10.68 -11.29 8.63
N PRO A 84 10.76 -12.63 8.68
CA PRO A 84 11.89 -13.34 9.26
C PRO A 84 13.17 -13.06 8.47
N GLN A 85 14.28 -12.97 9.19
CA GLN A 85 15.57 -12.65 8.58
C GLN A 85 16.07 -13.78 7.69
N SER A 86 15.88 -15.03 8.14
CA SER A 86 16.18 -16.22 7.34
C SER A 86 15.44 -16.18 6.01
N LEU A 87 14.14 -15.88 6.03
CA LEU A 87 13.33 -15.72 4.83
C LEU A 87 13.81 -14.57 3.93
N ALA A 88 14.21 -13.44 4.51
CA ALA A 88 14.77 -12.32 3.76
C ALA A 88 16.09 -12.70 3.07
N ILE A 89 17.01 -13.35 3.78
CA ILE A 89 18.30 -13.79 3.25
C ILE A 89 18.10 -14.82 2.15
N GLU A 90 17.26 -15.83 2.39
CA GLU A 90 16.89 -16.85 1.41
C GLU A 90 16.33 -16.23 0.14
N THR A 91 15.34 -15.34 0.27
CA THR A 91 14.69 -14.68 -0.88
C THR A 91 15.69 -13.85 -1.68
N VAL A 92 16.58 -13.11 -1.01
CA VAL A 92 17.62 -12.33 -1.71
C VAL A 92 18.68 -13.23 -2.33
N GLY A 93 19.05 -14.32 -1.66
CA GLY A 93 19.96 -15.34 -2.17
C GLY A 93 19.44 -15.95 -3.47
N GLU A 94 18.18 -16.40 -3.49
CA GLU A 94 17.53 -16.92 -4.70
C GLU A 94 17.49 -15.88 -5.83
N LEU A 95 17.17 -14.62 -5.54
CA LEU A 95 17.18 -13.56 -6.55
C LEU A 95 18.58 -13.30 -7.12
N LEU A 96 19.62 -13.45 -6.30
CA LEU A 96 21.00 -13.32 -6.72
C LEU A 96 21.44 -14.50 -7.58
N GLU A 97 21.16 -15.73 -7.15
CA GLU A 97 21.46 -16.96 -7.90
C GLU A 97 20.78 -16.99 -9.26
N ASN A 98 19.52 -16.56 -9.33
CA ASN A 98 18.78 -16.47 -10.60
C ASN A 98 19.36 -15.45 -11.60
N ARG A 99 20.24 -14.54 -11.16
CA ARG A 99 20.74 -13.40 -11.97
C ARG A 99 22.25 -13.37 -12.14
N TYR A 100 22.99 -14.02 -11.25
CA TYR A 100 24.44 -14.11 -11.25
C TYR A 100 24.84 -15.57 -11.05
N ASP A 101 25.34 -16.19 -12.12
CA ASP A 101 25.74 -17.60 -12.18
C ASP A 101 27.07 -17.91 -11.44
N GLU A 102 27.54 -17.00 -10.56
CA GLU A 102 28.83 -17.16 -9.88
C GLU A 102 28.71 -16.84 -8.39
N GLY A 103 28.82 -17.91 -7.60
CA GLY A 103 28.55 -17.94 -6.18
C GLY A 103 29.53 -17.13 -5.32
N THR A 104 28.98 -16.54 -4.26
CA THR A 104 29.43 -16.64 -2.86
C THR A 104 28.35 -15.97 -2.00
N VAL A 105 27.75 -16.69 -1.06
CA VAL A 105 26.70 -16.18 -0.15
C VAL A 105 27.34 -15.68 1.14
N TYR A 106 26.89 -14.52 1.63
CA TYR A 106 27.29 -13.96 2.93
C TYR A 106 26.09 -13.92 3.88
N GLU A 107 26.30 -14.30 5.14
CA GLU A 107 25.27 -14.37 6.18
C GLU A 107 25.14 -13.04 6.94
N GLN A 108 23.90 -12.57 7.13
CA GLN A 108 23.56 -11.39 7.92
C GLN A 108 22.90 -11.81 9.25
N ILE A 109 23.40 -11.29 10.37
CA ILE A 109 23.10 -11.84 11.69
C ILE A 109 21.86 -11.21 12.37
N GLU A 110 21.45 -9.95 12.11
CA GLU A 110 20.16 -9.39 12.62
C GLU A 110 19.43 -8.37 11.69
N GLY A 111 18.10 -8.21 11.91
CA GLY A 111 17.04 -7.94 10.92
C GLY A 111 16.91 -6.57 10.24
N THR A 112 15.77 -6.30 9.59
CA THR A 112 15.61 -5.11 8.72
C THR A 112 14.92 -3.93 9.43
N PRO A 113 15.62 -2.81 9.66
CA PRO A 113 15.01 -1.64 10.27
C PRO A 113 14.11 -0.89 9.29
N MET A 114 12.88 -0.58 9.71
CA MET A 114 12.01 0.39 9.05
C MET A 114 12.70 1.75 8.94
N GLY A 115 13.10 2.11 7.73
CA GLY A 115 13.87 3.33 7.43
C GLY A 115 15.22 3.06 6.74
N LEU A 116 15.63 1.80 6.62
CA LEU A 116 16.74 1.40 5.76
C LEU A 116 16.26 1.41 4.29
N PRO A 117 17.03 2.00 3.35
CA PRO A 117 16.71 1.94 1.92
C PRO A 117 16.42 0.52 1.40
N LEU A 118 17.05 -0.49 2.02
CA LEU A 118 16.90 -1.89 1.66
C LEU A 118 15.63 -2.56 2.21
N SER A 119 15.00 -2.03 3.26
CA SER A 119 13.81 -2.65 3.88
C SER A 119 12.62 -2.74 2.94
N GLY A 120 12.39 -1.71 2.13
CA GLY A 120 11.35 -1.71 1.09
C GLY A 120 11.60 -2.73 -0.01
N PHE A 121 12.87 -2.91 -0.39
CA PHE A 121 13.28 -3.93 -1.36
C PHE A 121 13.01 -5.35 -0.82
N ILE A 122 13.45 -5.64 0.41
CA ILE A 122 13.25 -6.95 1.03
C ILE A 122 11.76 -7.26 1.19
N ALA A 123 10.97 -6.28 1.66
CA ALA A 123 9.53 -6.44 1.80
C ALA A 123 8.85 -6.75 0.47
N GLU A 124 9.21 -6.04 -0.60
CA GLU A 124 8.68 -6.30 -1.93
C GLU A 124 9.06 -7.70 -2.44
N ALA A 125 10.33 -8.10 -2.30
CA ALA A 125 10.81 -9.41 -2.73
C ALA A 125 10.08 -10.56 -2.02
N VAL A 126 9.96 -10.48 -0.69
CA VAL A 126 9.30 -11.50 0.13
C VAL A 126 7.81 -11.58 -0.21
N LEU A 127 7.13 -10.45 -0.39
CA LEU A 127 5.73 -10.45 -0.78
C LEU A 127 5.51 -11.00 -2.20
N GLN A 128 6.40 -10.75 -3.16
CA GLN A 128 6.33 -11.39 -4.48
C GLN A 128 6.55 -12.89 -4.43
N LYS A 129 7.47 -13.37 -3.58
CA LYS A 129 7.67 -14.80 -3.34
C LYS A 129 6.41 -15.44 -2.74
N LEU A 130 5.80 -14.79 -1.74
CA LEU A 130 4.53 -15.22 -1.16
C LEU A 130 3.41 -15.27 -2.20
N GLU A 131 3.26 -14.21 -3.01
CA GLU A 131 2.27 -14.15 -4.10
C GLU A 131 2.42 -15.31 -5.09
N THR A 132 3.66 -15.68 -5.45
CA THR A 132 3.94 -16.80 -6.35
C THR A 132 3.40 -18.12 -5.78
N VAL A 133 3.59 -18.36 -4.48
CA VAL A 133 3.05 -19.53 -3.78
C VAL A 133 1.51 -19.51 -3.76
N VAL A 134 0.91 -18.36 -3.41
CA VAL A 134 -0.56 -18.20 -3.38
C VAL A 134 -1.18 -18.47 -4.77
N PHE A 135 -0.55 -17.95 -5.83
CA PHE A 135 -1.10 -18.04 -7.19
C PHE A 135 -0.92 -19.40 -7.84
N THR A 136 -0.01 -20.24 -7.35
CA THR A 136 0.18 -21.61 -7.86
C THR A 136 -1.10 -22.43 -7.72
N ASN A 137 -1.81 -22.26 -6.61
CA ASN A 137 -3.00 -23.07 -6.30
C ASN A 137 -4.31 -22.27 -6.36
N HIS A 138 -4.29 -20.96 -6.05
CA HIS A 138 -5.51 -20.20 -5.79
C HIS A 138 -5.54 -18.81 -6.42
N ARG A 139 -5.22 -18.70 -7.72
CA ARG A 139 -5.19 -17.39 -8.39
C ARG A 139 -6.54 -16.66 -8.35
N PRO A 140 -6.62 -15.45 -7.77
CA PRO A 140 -7.86 -14.65 -7.67
C PRO A 140 -8.27 -14.04 -9.01
N ILE A 141 -9.49 -13.48 -9.06
CA ILE A 141 -10.02 -12.80 -10.27
C ILE A 141 -9.26 -11.51 -10.52
N LEU A 142 -9.02 -10.76 -9.44
CA LEU A 142 -8.14 -9.60 -9.43
C LEU A 142 -7.33 -9.66 -8.13
N TRP A 143 -6.05 -9.32 -8.24
CA TRP A 143 -5.18 -9.03 -7.11
C TRP A 143 -4.39 -7.79 -7.43
N VAL A 144 -4.51 -6.79 -6.57
CA VAL A 144 -3.79 -5.52 -6.68
C VAL A 144 -3.18 -5.19 -5.33
N ARG A 145 -1.85 -5.07 -5.26
CA ARG A 145 -1.11 -4.78 -4.03
C ARG A 145 -0.44 -3.41 -4.09
N TYR A 146 -0.54 -2.67 -3.00
CA TYR A 146 0.22 -1.45 -2.74
C TYR A 146 0.96 -1.61 -1.42
N VAL A 147 2.25 -1.96 -1.51
CA VAL A 147 3.08 -2.26 -0.32
C VAL A 147 2.48 -3.41 0.49
N ASP A 148 1.89 -3.13 1.65
CA ASP A 148 1.23 -4.05 2.58
C ASP A 148 -0.27 -4.22 2.31
N ASP A 149 -0.92 -3.19 1.77
CA ASP A 149 -2.35 -3.20 1.46
C ASP A 149 -2.64 -3.94 0.14
N THR A 150 -3.57 -4.88 0.15
CA THR A 150 -3.97 -5.67 -1.03
C THR A 150 -5.47 -5.61 -1.26
N PHE A 151 -5.89 -5.32 -2.48
CA PHE A 151 -7.26 -5.37 -2.96
C PHE A 151 -7.48 -6.63 -3.80
N VAL A 152 -8.44 -7.46 -3.40
CA VAL A 152 -8.69 -8.78 -4.01
C VAL A 152 -10.15 -8.92 -4.40
N VAL A 153 -10.36 -9.44 -5.61
CA VAL A 153 -11.69 -9.84 -6.11
C VAL A 153 -11.72 -11.37 -6.20
N ARG A 154 -12.66 -11.99 -5.49
CA ARG A 154 -12.75 -13.46 -5.38
C ARG A 154 -14.19 -13.92 -5.20
N LYS A 155 -14.46 -15.20 -5.48
CA LYS A 155 -15.72 -15.84 -5.09
C LYS A 155 -15.85 -15.86 -3.57
N ARG A 156 -17.03 -15.51 -3.07
CA ARG A 156 -17.33 -15.40 -1.63
C ARG A 156 -17.02 -16.67 -0.86
N GLU A 157 -17.37 -17.83 -1.41
CA GLU A 157 -17.14 -19.14 -0.80
C GLU A 157 -15.65 -19.47 -0.59
N MET A 158 -14.77 -18.93 -1.44
CA MET A 158 -13.33 -19.21 -1.41
C MET A 158 -12.56 -18.27 -0.48
N VAL A 159 -13.17 -17.20 0.02
CA VAL A 159 -12.45 -16.15 0.76
C VAL A 159 -11.84 -16.66 2.05
N ALA A 160 -12.59 -17.45 2.83
CA ALA A 160 -12.11 -17.94 4.12
C ALA A 160 -10.93 -18.92 3.95
N GLU A 161 -11.02 -19.85 3.01
CA GLU A 161 -9.93 -20.77 2.66
C GLU A 161 -8.71 -20.00 2.14
N PHE A 162 -8.93 -19.01 1.29
CA PHE A 162 -7.86 -18.19 0.73
C PHE A 162 -7.10 -17.41 1.80
N HIS A 163 -7.82 -16.85 2.78
CA HIS A 163 -7.22 -16.15 3.91
C HIS A 163 -6.42 -17.11 4.82
N ALA A 164 -6.98 -18.29 5.09
CA ALA A 164 -6.27 -19.32 5.84
C ALA A 164 -4.99 -19.78 5.13
N LEU A 165 -5.04 -19.94 3.81
CA LEU A 165 -3.87 -20.26 3.00
C LEU A 165 -2.78 -19.20 3.13
N GLN A 166 -3.13 -17.91 2.94
CA GLN A 166 -2.17 -16.80 3.06
C GLN A 166 -1.44 -16.83 4.42
N ASN A 167 -2.19 -17.03 5.50
CA ASN A 167 -1.65 -17.07 6.87
C ASN A 167 -0.88 -18.35 7.20
N SER A 168 -1.02 -19.40 6.39
CA SER A 168 -0.29 -20.66 6.56
C SER A 168 1.08 -20.69 5.87
N ILE A 169 1.33 -19.82 4.88
CA ILE A 169 2.57 -19.88 4.08
C ILE A 169 3.78 -19.53 4.95
N TYR A 170 3.72 -18.40 5.65
CA TYR A 170 4.78 -17.96 6.55
C TYR A 170 4.15 -17.60 7.91
N PRO A 171 4.41 -18.37 8.98
CA PRO A 171 3.79 -18.16 10.29
C PRO A 171 3.99 -16.74 10.86
N ASP A 172 5.12 -16.12 10.57
CA ASP A 172 5.42 -14.76 11.05
C ASP A 172 4.70 -13.66 10.24
N ILE A 173 4.25 -13.95 9.02
CA ILE A 173 3.58 -12.98 8.14
C ILE A 173 2.08 -13.25 8.15
N GLN A 174 1.34 -12.43 8.88
CA GLN A 174 -0.11 -12.59 9.07
C GLN A 174 -0.90 -11.48 8.39
N PHE A 175 -1.92 -11.86 7.65
CA PHE A 175 -2.86 -10.97 6.98
C PHE A 175 -4.10 -10.75 7.84
N THR A 176 -4.51 -9.50 7.96
CA THR A 176 -5.88 -9.15 8.36
C THR A 176 -6.76 -9.09 7.12
N MET A 177 -8.08 -9.21 7.30
CA MET A 177 -9.06 -9.20 6.20
C MET A 177 -10.20 -8.26 6.54
N GLU A 178 -10.59 -7.41 5.60
CA GLU A 178 -11.85 -6.69 5.62
C GLU A 178 -12.64 -7.01 4.34
N ALA A 179 -13.92 -7.34 4.47
CA ALA A 179 -14.80 -7.58 3.33
C ALA A 179 -15.60 -6.33 2.98
N GLU A 180 -16.04 -6.21 1.72
CA GLU A 180 -16.90 -5.10 1.31
C GLU A 180 -18.16 -5.03 2.16
N VAL A 181 -18.52 -3.82 2.59
CA VAL A 181 -19.72 -3.56 3.39
C VAL A 181 -20.63 -2.63 2.60
N ASN A 182 -21.93 -2.94 2.54
CA ASN A 182 -22.89 -2.15 1.75
C ASN A 182 -22.46 -1.93 0.29
N SER A 183 -21.86 -2.95 -0.33
CA SER A 183 -21.36 -2.89 -1.71
C SER A 183 -20.26 -1.83 -1.91
N GLN A 184 -19.50 -1.53 -0.85
CA GLN A 184 -18.43 -0.54 -0.86
C GLN A 184 -17.13 -1.09 -0.26
N MET A 185 -16.00 -0.70 -0.85
CA MET A 185 -14.66 -1.00 -0.35
C MET A 185 -13.73 0.20 -0.53
N ALA A 186 -12.98 0.55 0.51
CA ALA A 186 -11.99 1.61 0.46
C ALA A 186 -10.59 1.05 0.15
N PHE A 187 -9.87 1.68 -0.78
CA PHE A 187 -8.49 1.33 -1.12
C PHE A 187 -7.76 2.53 -1.74
N LEU A 188 -6.55 2.86 -1.28
CA LEU A 188 -5.72 3.97 -1.80
C LEU A 188 -6.45 5.31 -1.97
N ASP A 189 -7.11 5.81 -0.92
CA ASP A 189 -7.93 7.03 -0.96
C ASP A 189 -9.13 6.98 -1.94
N VAL A 190 -9.43 5.84 -2.54
CA VAL A 190 -10.59 5.59 -3.43
C VAL A 190 -11.64 4.78 -2.68
N LEU A 191 -12.90 5.18 -2.78
CA LEU A 191 -14.04 4.38 -2.36
C LEU A 191 -14.66 3.76 -3.61
N VAL A 192 -14.56 2.45 -3.72
CA VAL A 192 -15.13 1.64 -4.79
C VAL A 192 -16.55 1.26 -4.40
N HIS A 193 -17.50 1.57 -5.25
CA HIS A 193 -18.92 1.24 -5.14
C HIS A 193 -19.26 0.22 -6.21
N ARG A 194 -19.94 -0.84 -5.80
CA ARG A 194 -20.51 -1.81 -6.73
C ARG A 194 -21.96 -1.44 -7.01
N LYS A 195 -22.27 -1.21 -8.28
CA LYS A 195 -23.63 -0.90 -8.74
C LYS A 195 -24.49 -2.16 -8.83
N THR A 196 -25.80 -1.95 -8.97
CA THR A 196 -26.81 -3.01 -9.14
C THR A 196 -26.60 -3.83 -10.42
N ASP A 197 -26.02 -3.24 -11.46
CA ASP A 197 -25.67 -3.92 -12.71
C ASP A 197 -24.33 -4.69 -12.64
N GLY A 198 -23.65 -4.64 -11.48
CA GLY A 198 -22.35 -5.26 -11.26
C GLY A 198 -21.16 -4.41 -11.71
N SER A 199 -21.36 -3.29 -12.40
CA SER A 199 -20.27 -2.37 -12.75
C SER A 199 -19.75 -1.62 -11.52
N LEU A 200 -18.54 -1.08 -11.63
CA LEU A 200 -17.89 -0.34 -10.55
C LEU A 200 -17.97 1.17 -10.79
N ARG A 201 -18.28 1.90 -9.71
CA ARG A 201 -18.18 3.36 -9.62
C ARG A 201 -17.17 3.72 -8.54
N THR A 202 -16.37 4.75 -8.75
CA THR A 202 -15.36 5.17 -7.78
C THR A 202 -15.56 6.62 -7.36
N THR A 203 -15.24 6.91 -6.10
CA THR A 203 -15.30 8.26 -5.48
C THR A 203 -14.11 8.46 -4.54
N VAL A 204 -13.89 9.68 -4.05
CA VAL A 204 -12.82 9.96 -3.08
C VAL A 204 -13.20 9.44 -1.69
N TYR A 205 -12.42 8.50 -1.16
CA TYR A 205 -12.56 8.02 0.20
C TYR A 205 -11.98 9.01 1.22
N ARG A 206 -12.67 9.19 2.34
CA ARG A 206 -12.21 9.96 3.49
C ARG A 206 -12.60 9.20 4.75
N ASN A 207 -11.60 8.83 5.57
CA ASN A 207 -11.88 8.17 6.84
C ASN A 207 -12.62 9.10 7.82
N ALA A 208 -13.27 8.53 8.83
CA ALA A 208 -14.04 9.27 9.84
C ALA A 208 -13.17 10.26 10.65
N THR A 209 -11.87 10.00 10.77
CA THR A 209 -10.90 10.86 11.45
C THR A 209 -10.39 12.02 10.58
N ASN A 210 -10.91 12.21 9.36
CA ASN A 210 -10.45 13.26 8.47
C ASN A 210 -10.87 14.63 9.02
N THR A 211 -9.91 15.34 9.61
CA THR A 211 -10.10 16.67 10.21
C THR A 211 -10.35 17.78 9.19
N ARG A 212 -10.30 17.47 7.89
CA ARG A 212 -10.36 18.42 6.76
C ARG A 212 -9.29 19.50 6.85
N GLN A 213 -8.24 19.30 7.64
CA GLN A 213 -7.20 20.30 7.84
C GLN A 213 -6.23 20.28 6.67
N ALA A 214 -6.41 21.22 5.74
CA ALA A 214 -5.37 21.59 4.79
C ALA A 214 -4.29 22.45 5.49
N LEU A 215 -3.06 22.35 4.98
CA LEU A 215 -1.93 23.14 5.45
C LEU A 215 -2.22 24.64 5.30
N SER A 216 -2.14 25.40 6.41
CA SER A 216 -2.45 26.83 6.40
C SER A 216 -1.55 27.60 5.45
N TYR A 217 -2.14 28.47 4.63
CA TYR A 217 -1.38 29.33 3.72
C TYR A 217 -0.42 30.27 4.47
N GLN A 218 -0.77 30.68 5.69
CA GLN A 218 0.04 31.57 6.53
C GLN A 218 1.15 30.84 7.31
N SER A 219 1.16 29.51 7.32
CA SER A 219 2.20 28.76 8.03
C SER A 219 3.59 28.97 7.41
N ASN A 220 4.66 28.79 8.18
CA ASN A 220 6.05 28.95 7.71
C ASN A 220 6.56 27.84 6.75
N HIS A 221 5.67 27.04 6.17
CA HIS A 221 6.06 26.01 5.21
C HIS A 221 6.43 26.62 3.85
N PRO A 222 7.39 26.02 3.12
CA PRO A 222 7.72 26.42 1.75
C PRO A 222 6.50 26.45 0.84
N LEU A 223 6.47 27.42 -0.08
CA LEU A 223 5.36 27.59 -1.03
C LEU A 223 5.13 26.35 -1.91
N CYS A 224 6.20 25.60 -2.23
CA CYS A 224 6.07 24.37 -3.00
C CYS A 224 5.23 23.30 -2.28
N HIS A 225 5.33 23.17 -0.95
CA HIS A 225 4.54 22.21 -0.18
C HIS A 225 3.07 22.63 -0.11
N LYS A 226 2.80 23.92 0.13
CA LYS A 226 1.44 24.49 0.10
C LYS A 226 0.74 24.23 -1.24
N ARG A 227 1.43 24.54 -2.34
CA ARG A 227 0.94 24.30 -3.71
C ARG A 227 0.76 22.80 -3.98
N SER A 228 1.67 21.97 -3.50
CA SER A 228 1.58 20.51 -3.66
C SER A 228 0.33 19.95 -2.98
N CYS A 229 0.03 20.36 -1.74
CA CYS A 229 -1.20 19.94 -1.05
C CYS A 229 -2.46 20.24 -1.88
N LEU A 230 -2.57 21.46 -2.41
CA LEU A 230 -3.71 21.86 -3.23
C LEU A 230 -3.78 21.08 -4.56
N ARG A 231 -2.64 20.94 -5.25
CA ARG A 231 -2.55 20.17 -6.50
C ARG A 231 -2.93 18.72 -6.31
N THR A 232 -2.48 18.08 -5.23
CA THR A 232 -2.83 16.68 -4.92
C THR A 232 -4.32 16.52 -4.69
N LEU A 233 -4.94 17.40 -3.89
CA LEU A 233 -6.38 17.33 -3.63
C LEU A 233 -7.21 17.59 -4.89
N TYR A 234 -6.83 18.58 -5.70
CA TYR A 234 -7.47 18.82 -6.98
C TYR A 234 -7.30 17.62 -7.93
N LYS A 235 -6.11 17.01 -7.97
CA LYS A 235 -5.87 15.84 -8.81
C LYS A 235 -6.73 14.65 -8.41
N ARG A 236 -7.00 14.45 -7.11
CA ARG A 236 -7.93 13.42 -6.62
C ARG A 236 -9.35 13.62 -7.15
N VAL A 237 -9.84 14.88 -7.19
CA VAL A 237 -11.14 15.21 -7.79
C VAL A 237 -11.19 14.76 -9.26
N GLU A 238 -10.10 14.96 -10.00
CA GLU A 238 -10.05 14.59 -11.41
C GLU A 238 -9.96 13.10 -11.68
N THR A 239 -9.24 12.36 -10.83
CA THR A 239 -8.88 10.96 -11.12
C THR A 239 -9.73 9.95 -10.37
N HIS A 240 -10.16 10.22 -9.14
CA HIS A 240 -10.80 9.20 -8.29
C HIS A 240 -12.30 9.05 -8.56
N CYS A 241 -12.95 10.09 -9.10
CA CYS A 241 -14.38 10.08 -9.42
C CYS A 241 -14.61 9.56 -10.84
N SER A 242 -15.30 8.43 -10.97
CA SER A 242 -15.62 7.84 -12.28
C SER A 242 -16.79 8.53 -13.01
N GLU A 243 -17.75 9.09 -12.27
CA GLU A 243 -18.95 9.72 -12.83
C GLU A 243 -18.85 11.25 -12.81
N LYS A 244 -19.54 11.91 -13.76
CA LYS A 244 -19.53 13.37 -13.88
C LYS A 244 -20.13 14.06 -12.66
N ASP A 245 -21.23 13.52 -12.12
CA ASP A 245 -21.93 14.10 -10.98
C ASP A 245 -21.12 13.99 -9.69
N ASP A 246 -20.40 12.88 -9.51
CA ASP A 246 -19.44 12.71 -8.41
C ASP A 246 -18.29 13.70 -8.51
N LYS A 247 -17.75 13.88 -9.71
CA LYS A 247 -16.68 14.83 -9.96
C LYS A 247 -17.13 16.26 -9.67
N ALA A 248 -18.35 16.62 -10.05
CA ALA A 248 -18.93 17.93 -9.75
C ALA A 248 -19.13 18.12 -8.23
N SER A 249 -19.66 17.11 -7.54
CA SER A 249 -19.88 17.13 -6.09
C SER A 249 -18.55 17.25 -5.32
N GLU A 250 -17.54 16.49 -5.75
CA GLU A 250 -16.20 16.49 -5.17
C GLU A 250 -15.46 17.81 -5.46
N LEU A 251 -15.64 18.40 -6.64
CA LEU A 251 -15.13 19.74 -6.96
C LEU A 251 -15.78 20.80 -6.08
N HIS A 252 -17.09 20.73 -5.87
CA HIS A 252 -17.80 21.65 -4.98
C HIS A 252 -17.30 21.51 -3.53
N TYR A 253 -17.09 20.29 -3.06
CA TYR A 253 -16.46 20.04 -1.76
C TYR A 253 -15.07 20.67 -1.66
N PHE A 254 -14.22 20.44 -2.67
CA PHE A 254 -12.88 21.01 -2.73
C PHE A 254 -12.90 22.54 -2.68
N GLN A 255 -13.77 23.18 -3.45
CA GLN A 255 -13.94 24.64 -3.44
C GLN A 255 -14.34 25.14 -2.05
N ARG A 256 -15.36 24.53 -1.42
CA ARG A 256 -15.84 24.90 -0.08
C ARG A 256 -14.74 24.82 0.98
N MET A 257 -13.86 23.83 0.89
CA MET A 257 -12.76 23.66 1.84
C MET A 257 -11.77 24.83 1.82
N PHE A 258 -11.61 25.51 0.68
CA PHE A 258 -10.70 26.63 0.52
C PHE A 258 -11.38 28.01 0.55
N THR A 259 -12.68 28.11 0.24
CA THR A 259 -13.42 29.39 0.33
C THR A 259 -13.89 29.70 1.76
N SER A 260 -14.24 28.69 2.55
CA SER A 260 -14.64 28.87 3.97
C SER A 260 -13.49 29.27 4.91
N ARG A 261 -12.27 29.44 4.38
CA ARG A 261 -11.04 29.74 5.14
C ARG A 261 -10.38 31.06 4.75
N LEU A 262 -10.99 31.86 3.87
CA LEU A 262 -10.55 33.22 3.62
C LEU A 262 -11.17 34.12 4.71
N PRO A 263 -10.37 34.80 5.54
CA PRO A 263 -10.91 35.86 6.38
C PRO A 263 -11.46 36.96 5.46
N SER A 264 -12.68 37.40 5.76
CA SER A 264 -13.29 38.62 5.22
C SER A 264 -12.39 39.83 5.42
#